data_AF-W4QE17-F1
#
_entry.id   AF-W4QE17-F1
#
_cell.length_a   1.000
_cell.length_b   1.000
_cell.length_c   1.000
_cell.angle_alpha   90.00
_cell.angle_beta   90.00
_cell.angle_gamma   90.00
#
_symmetry.space_group_name_H-M   'P 1'
#
loop_
_entity.id
_entity.type
_entity.pdbx_description
1 polymer ?
#
loop_
_entity_poly.entity_id
_entity_poly.type
_entity_poly.pdbx_seq_one_letter_code
_entity_poly.pdbx_strand_id
1 'polypeptide(L)'
;MKIVDKRNALLRSQTSSYRRRPRSTIRNIAIHHSATTSGSAEAFARYHVNELGWPGIGYHYVVDRNGQISHCHDIEVVSYHVGNSNRYAIGICMVGDFRTQTLTKEQRQATLRLTRKLMDDLAISVDNVWGHDEFPGYAWKPCPSINMQNFRNRLTRRGGSYEEIEVDKSFTNDQQQRTILSIGDQGSDVKEIQQRLDELGFNPGPLDGIYGSQTEDAVIRFQRTAAIKVDGVVGPQTREQLDRFEHKDERELASPTDEPDENSTMYEEESRRLLRLLRPMMRGEDVREVQEKVGAVPDGLYGPETERRVQAFQRDQNILVDGIVGPQTWRALDRISENGVGYERLLSIQSPYMRGQDIRRVQRELGITADGLFGPQTETAVRDFQRAEGITVDGIVGPQTWARLFQ
;
A
#
# COMPACT_ATOMS: atom_id res chain seq x y z
N MET A 1 19.87 4.05 19.49
CA MET A 1 19.07 4.06 18.25
C MET A 1 19.85 3.32 17.18
N LYS A 2 19.28 2.28 16.55
CA LYS A 2 19.98 1.46 15.54
C LYS A 2 19.65 1.99 14.14
N ILE A 3 20.51 2.85 13.60
CA ILE A 3 20.43 3.32 12.21
C ILE A 3 21.38 2.46 11.37
N VAL A 4 20.85 1.87 10.30
CA VAL A 4 21.62 1.15 9.27
C VAL A 4 21.81 2.08 8.09
N ASP A 5 23.06 2.39 7.75
CA ASP A 5 23.37 3.18 6.56
C ASP A 5 23.15 2.34 5.30
N LYS A 6 22.22 2.78 4.45
CA LYS A 6 21.90 2.15 3.17
C LYS A 6 22.10 3.09 1.98
N ARG A 7 22.66 4.29 2.17
CA ARG A 7 22.81 5.30 1.11
C ARG A 7 23.52 4.76 -0.14
N ASN A 8 24.47 3.85 0.04
CA ASN A 8 25.25 3.23 -1.02
C ASN A 8 24.87 1.75 -1.30
N ALA A 9 23.84 1.23 -0.64
CA ALA A 9 23.43 -0.18 -0.74
C ALA A 9 22.09 -0.37 -1.47
N LEU A 10 21.31 0.70 -1.65
CA LEU A 10 20.01 0.65 -2.33
C LEU A 10 20.17 0.78 -3.85
N LEU A 11 19.24 0.16 -4.59
CA LEU A 11 19.15 0.32 -6.03
C LEU A 11 18.97 1.79 -6.41
N ARG A 12 19.66 2.21 -7.47
CA ARG A 12 19.60 3.55 -8.06
C ARG A 12 19.58 3.43 -9.58
N SER A 13 18.98 4.42 -10.23
CA SER A 13 19.05 4.55 -11.69
C SER A 13 20.49 4.77 -12.14
N GLN A 14 20.84 4.22 -13.30
CA GLN A 14 22.12 4.48 -13.97
C GLN A 14 22.10 5.74 -14.84
N THR A 15 20.91 6.25 -15.16
CA THR A 15 20.71 7.33 -16.14
C THR A 15 20.12 8.60 -15.54
N SER A 16 19.61 8.55 -14.32
CA SER A 16 18.98 9.69 -13.64
C SER A 16 19.51 9.85 -12.21
N SER A 17 19.47 11.09 -11.71
CA SER A 17 19.94 11.43 -10.37
C SER A 17 19.00 12.43 -9.69
N TYR A 18 18.90 12.35 -8.37
CA TYR A 18 18.17 13.34 -7.59
C TYR A 18 18.93 14.65 -7.51
N ARG A 19 18.20 15.76 -7.56
CA ARG A 19 18.74 17.08 -7.24
C ARG A 19 19.17 17.14 -5.78
N ARG A 20 20.04 18.10 -5.45
CA ARG A 20 20.43 18.41 -4.07
C ARG A 20 20.05 19.82 -3.67
N ARG A 21 19.84 20.05 -2.39
CA ARG A 21 19.53 21.35 -1.76
C ARG A 21 20.49 21.65 -0.61
N PRO A 22 20.77 22.93 -0.30
CA PRO A 22 21.52 23.29 0.90
C PRO A 22 20.80 22.84 2.18
N ARG A 23 21.53 22.43 3.22
CA ARG A 23 20.92 22.04 4.51
C ARG A 23 20.03 23.14 5.10
N SER A 24 20.39 24.41 4.91
CA SER A 24 19.65 25.56 5.42
C SER A 24 18.26 25.73 4.82
N THR A 25 17.94 25.08 3.69
CA THR A 25 16.59 25.13 3.11
C THR A 25 15.67 24.06 3.68
N ILE A 26 16.21 23.11 4.45
CA ILE A 26 15.43 22.06 5.09
C ILE A 26 14.75 22.64 6.32
N ARG A 27 13.41 22.68 6.29
CA ARG A 27 12.62 23.27 7.38
C ARG A 27 11.45 22.42 7.83
N ASN A 28 11.16 21.30 7.16
CA ASN A 28 10.08 20.38 7.51
C ASN A 28 10.55 18.92 7.58
N ILE A 29 9.84 18.12 8.37
CA ILE A 29 9.94 16.67 8.38
C ILE A 29 8.57 16.11 8.00
N ALA A 30 8.54 15.25 6.98
CA ALA A 30 7.33 14.60 6.49
C ALA A 30 7.26 13.16 7.02
N ILE A 31 6.16 12.84 7.70
CA ILE A 31 5.88 11.50 8.23
C ILE A 31 4.95 10.77 7.27
N HIS A 32 5.41 9.60 6.83
CA HIS A 32 4.69 8.72 5.92
C HIS A 32 4.52 7.33 6.54
N HIS A 33 3.47 6.63 6.12
CA HIS A 33 3.47 5.17 6.09
C HIS A 33 3.79 4.70 4.66
N SER A 34 4.02 3.42 4.42
CA SER A 34 4.23 2.90 3.06
C SER A 34 2.94 2.53 2.34
N ALA A 35 1.82 2.43 3.08
CA ALA A 35 0.56 1.80 2.66
C ALA A 35 0.73 0.41 2.05
N THR A 36 1.77 -0.30 2.52
CA THR A 36 1.99 -1.70 2.22
C THR A 36 1.90 -2.50 3.51
N THR A 37 1.33 -3.70 3.47
CA THR A 37 1.19 -4.54 4.68
C THR A 37 2.54 -5.02 5.24
N SER A 38 3.57 -5.02 4.40
CA SER A 38 4.97 -5.34 4.70
C SER A 38 5.92 -4.59 3.73
N GLY A 39 7.23 -4.64 3.96
CA GLY A 39 8.21 -4.00 3.06
C GLY A 39 9.58 -3.73 3.70
N SER A 40 10.49 -3.19 2.89
CA SER A 40 11.83 -2.77 3.31
C SER A 40 12.33 -1.60 2.44
N ALA A 41 13.39 -0.93 2.88
CA ALA A 41 14.03 0.13 2.08
C ALA A 41 14.47 -0.39 0.69
N GLU A 42 14.99 -1.62 0.61
CA GLU A 42 15.37 -2.26 -0.66
C GLU A 42 14.17 -2.51 -1.55
N ALA A 43 13.06 -3.01 -0.99
CA ALA A 43 11.83 -3.23 -1.75
C ALA A 43 11.28 -1.92 -2.32
N PHE A 44 11.27 -0.85 -1.51
CA PHE A 44 10.84 0.46 -1.94
C PHE A 44 11.79 1.07 -2.97
N ALA A 45 13.10 0.91 -2.80
CA ALA A 45 14.08 1.36 -3.80
C ALA A 45 13.89 0.64 -5.15
N ARG A 46 13.68 -0.68 -5.13
CA ARG A 46 13.37 -1.45 -6.36
C ARG A 46 12.10 -0.95 -7.03
N TYR A 47 11.03 -0.76 -6.26
CA TYR A 47 9.77 -0.22 -6.78
C TYR A 47 9.96 1.16 -7.43
N HIS A 48 10.56 2.10 -6.70
CA HIS A 48 10.74 3.46 -7.22
C HIS A 48 11.61 3.50 -8.47
N VAL A 49 12.70 2.71 -8.53
CA VAL A 49 13.60 2.71 -9.70
C VAL A 49 13.01 1.95 -10.88
N ASN A 50 12.54 0.72 -10.66
CA ASN A 50 12.15 -0.17 -11.76
C ASN A 50 10.72 0.10 -12.26
N GLU A 51 9.80 0.48 -11.37
CA GLU A 51 8.39 0.65 -11.72
C GLU A 51 8.02 2.11 -11.96
N LEU A 52 8.65 3.06 -11.23
CA LEU A 52 8.37 4.49 -11.40
C LEU A 52 9.45 5.25 -12.19
N GLY A 53 10.56 4.58 -12.55
CA GLY A 53 11.66 5.22 -13.27
C GLY A 53 12.42 6.29 -12.46
N TRP A 54 12.27 6.30 -11.13
CA TRP A 54 12.89 7.31 -10.29
C TRP A 54 14.41 7.10 -10.16
N PRO A 55 15.18 8.15 -9.84
CA PRO A 55 16.61 8.03 -9.58
C PRO A 55 17.01 7.06 -8.45
N GLY A 56 16.11 6.79 -7.50
CA GLY A 56 16.34 5.98 -6.31
C GLY A 56 15.10 5.91 -5.44
N ILE A 57 15.26 5.55 -4.17
CA ILE A 57 14.13 5.53 -3.21
C ILE A 57 13.60 6.94 -2.91
N GLY A 58 12.29 7.10 -2.76
CA GLY A 58 11.65 8.38 -2.46
C GLY A 58 11.90 8.96 -1.06
N TYR A 59 12.40 8.15 -0.11
CA TYR A 59 12.49 8.52 1.29
C TYR A 59 13.94 8.68 1.76
N HIS A 60 14.16 9.59 2.71
CA HIS A 60 15.46 9.75 3.35
C HIS A 60 15.68 8.67 4.41
N TYR A 61 14.60 8.30 5.10
CA TYR A 61 14.61 7.25 6.10
C TYR A 61 13.43 6.30 5.93
N VAL A 62 13.65 5.02 6.18
CA VAL A 62 12.60 4.00 6.29
C VAL A 62 12.69 3.35 7.66
N VAL A 63 11.56 3.22 8.36
CA VAL A 63 11.46 2.58 9.68
C VAL A 63 10.65 1.30 9.55
N ASP A 64 11.27 0.15 9.81
CA ASP A 64 10.57 -1.14 9.76
C ASP A 64 9.71 -1.39 11.01
N ARG A 65 8.92 -2.48 10.99
CA ARG A 65 8.01 -2.85 12.08
C ARG A 65 8.73 -3.19 13.39
N ASN A 66 10.01 -3.50 13.36
CA ASN A 66 10.84 -3.80 14.53
C ASN A 66 11.61 -2.56 15.03
N GLY A 67 11.38 -1.39 14.43
CA GLY A 67 12.04 -0.13 14.78
C GLY A 67 13.47 0.00 14.26
N GLN A 68 13.90 -0.83 13.31
CA GLN A 68 15.15 -0.59 12.58
C GLN A 68 14.96 0.60 11.64
N ILE A 69 15.92 1.52 11.67
CA ILE A 69 15.92 2.70 10.79
C ILE A 69 16.94 2.47 9.68
N SER A 70 16.50 2.54 8.43
CA SER A 70 17.36 2.57 7.25
C SER A 70 17.59 4.02 6.81
N HIS A 71 18.83 4.47 6.79
CA HIS A 71 19.23 5.77 6.23
C HIS A 71 19.49 5.61 4.73
N CYS A 72 18.59 6.16 3.93
CA CYS A 72 18.46 5.83 2.51
C CYS A 72 19.10 6.89 1.59
N HIS A 73 19.04 8.17 2.00
CA HIS A 73 19.66 9.28 1.28
C HIS A 73 20.31 10.26 2.25
N ASP A 74 21.36 10.95 1.80
CA ASP A 74 21.79 12.18 2.48
C ASP A 74 20.61 13.16 2.53
N ILE A 75 20.48 13.90 3.62
CA ILE A 75 19.32 14.79 3.80
C ILE A 75 19.27 15.95 2.79
N GLU A 76 20.39 16.27 2.14
CA GLU A 76 20.49 17.26 1.07
C GLU A 76 19.86 16.77 -0.24
N VAL A 77 19.58 15.47 -0.39
CA VAL A 77 18.94 14.91 -1.59
C VAL A 77 17.46 15.32 -1.62
N VAL A 78 16.99 15.88 -2.73
CA VAL A 78 15.57 16.16 -2.96
C VAL A 78 14.92 14.88 -3.49
N SER A 79 14.61 13.95 -2.59
CA SER A 79 13.92 12.69 -2.91
C SER A 79 12.42 12.90 -3.10
N TYR A 80 11.73 11.99 -3.79
CA TYR A 80 10.33 12.17 -4.18
C TYR A 80 9.36 11.54 -3.16
N HIS A 81 8.87 12.32 -2.19
CA HIS A 81 7.97 11.82 -1.13
C HIS A 81 6.74 12.70 -0.84
N VAL A 82 6.76 13.98 -1.18
CA VAL A 82 5.65 14.94 -0.97
C VAL A 82 5.66 16.05 -2.03
N GLY A 83 5.84 15.65 -3.30
CA GLY A 83 6.00 16.48 -4.51
C GLY A 83 6.68 17.83 -4.29
N ASN A 84 5.93 18.92 -4.43
CA ASN A 84 6.50 20.27 -4.33
C ASN A 84 7.26 20.53 -3.03
N SER A 85 6.84 19.92 -1.93
CA SER A 85 7.44 20.13 -0.62
C SER A 85 8.79 19.42 -0.45
N ASN A 86 9.16 18.50 -1.36
CA ASN A 86 10.45 17.80 -1.36
C ASN A 86 11.66 18.76 -1.31
N ARG A 87 11.50 19.97 -1.88
CA ARG A 87 12.55 21.00 -1.90
C ARG A 87 12.92 21.55 -0.52
N TYR A 88 12.14 21.27 0.52
CA TYR A 88 12.40 21.73 1.89
C TYR A 88 12.07 20.70 2.99
N ALA A 89 11.63 19.49 2.62
CA ALA A 89 11.19 18.45 3.55
C ALA A 89 12.10 17.21 3.55
N ILE A 90 12.25 16.58 4.72
CA ILE A 90 12.83 15.24 4.88
C ILE A 90 11.70 14.22 5.06
N GLY A 91 11.59 13.25 4.16
CA GLY A 91 10.66 12.13 4.28
C GLY A 91 11.15 10.97 5.16
N ILE A 92 10.36 10.62 6.17
CA ILE A 92 10.48 9.40 6.97
C ILE A 92 9.28 8.49 6.66
N CYS A 93 9.53 7.29 6.13
CA CYS A 93 8.48 6.31 5.82
C CYS A 93 8.49 5.15 6.80
N MET A 94 7.37 4.90 7.47
CA MET A 94 7.14 3.72 8.29
C MET A 94 6.57 2.59 7.43
N VAL A 95 7.18 1.42 7.47
CA VAL A 95 6.66 0.23 6.77
C VAL A 95 5.33 -0.20 7.40
N GLY A 96 4.24 -0.14 6.64
CA GLY A 96 2.92 -0.54 7.10
C GLY A 96 1.79 0.19 6.39
N ASP A 97 0.60 -0.40 6.44
CA ASP A 97 -0.64 0.25 6.05
C ASP A 97 -1.49 0.61 7.27
N PHE A 98 -1.20 1.76 7.90
CA PHE A 98 -1.93 2.22 9.08
C PHE A 98 -3.40 2.62 8.87
N ARG A 99 -3.93 2.48 7.65
CA ARG A 99 -5.38 2.53 7.42
C ARG A 99 -6.07 1.28 7.96
N THR A 100 -5.35 0.17 8.04
CA THR A 100 -5.87 -1.15 8.43
C THR A 100 -5.03 -1.85 9.50
N GLN A 101 -3.75 -1.49 9.60
CA GLN A 101 -2.77 -2.06 10.54
C GLN A 101 -2.48 -1.10 11.69
N THR A 102 -2.05 -1.66 12.81
CA THR A 102 -1.57 -0.88 13.96
C THR A 102 -0.06 -0.66 13.89
N LEU A 103 0.35 0.58 14.18
CA LEU A 103 1.76 0.94 14.31
C LEU A 103 2.36 0.29 15.56
N THR A 104 3.43 -0.50 15.40
CA THR A 104 4.07 -1.20 16.53
C THR A 104 4.74 -0.24 17.50
N LYS A 105 4.96 -0.69 18.74
CA LYS A 105 5.64 0.09 19.79
C LYS A 105 7.06 0.46 19.38
N GLU A 106 7.81 -0.51 18.86
CA GLU A 106 9.21 -0.37 18.45
C GLU A 106 9.34 0.60 17.28
N GLN A 107 8.45 0.49 16.28
CA GLN A 107 8.41 1.37 15.12
C GLN A 107 8.07 2.80 15.53
N ARG A 108 7.02 3.01 16.34
CA ARG A 108 6.65 4.34 16.84
C ARG A 108 7.79 4.99 17.61
N GLN A 109 8.44 4.24 18.50
CA GLN A 109 9.60 4.72 19.25
C GLN A 109 10.76 5.14 18.35
N ALA A 110 11.08 4.30 17.35
CA ALA A 110 12.16 4.57 16.42
C ALA A 110 11.88 5.84 15.60
N THR A 111 10.67 5.99 15.08
CA THR A 111 10.25 7.18 14.33
C THR A 111 10.30 8.44 15.19
N LEU A 112 9.81 8.41 16.44
CA LEU A 112 9.90 9.56 17.36
C LEU A 112 11.35 9.95 17.67
N ARG A 113 12.21 8.98 17.98
CA ARG A 113 13.64 9.25 18.27
C ARG A 113 14.37 9.82 17.07
N LEU A 114 14.12 9.27 15.87
CA LEU A 114 14.68 9.78 14.62
C LEU A 114 14.21 11.21 14.37
N THR A 115 12.92 11.48 14.52
CA THR A 115 12.34 12.80 14.29
C THR A 115 12.92 13.84 15.25
N ARG A 116 13.00 13.54 16.56
CA ARG A 116 13.66 14.44 17.53
C ARG A 116 15.10 14.73 17.16
N LYS A 117 15.87 13.69 16.78
CA LYS A 117 17.25 13.88 16.33
C LYS A 117 17.33 14.83 15.13
N LEU A 118 16.49 14.66 14.12
CA LEU A 118 16.47 15.53 12.94
C LEU A 118 16.03 16.95 13.29
N MET A 119 15.08 17.11 14.22
CA MET A 119 14.68 18.43 14.74
C MET A 119 15.86 19.14 15.40
N ASP A 120 16.58 18.45 16.28
CA ASP A 120 17.75 19.00 16.97
C ASP A 120 18.88 19.33 15.98
N ASP A 121 19.19 18.41 15.06
CA ASP A 121 20.28 18.55 14.08
C ASP A 121 20.04 19.70 13.07
N LEU A 122 18.78 20.07 12.83
CA LEU A 122 18.38 21.04 11.81
C LEU A 122 17.66 22.27 12.36
N ALA A 123 17.54 22.37 13.69
CA ALA A 123 16.77 23.39 14.39
C ALA A 123 15.31 23.53 13.86
N ILE A 124 14.66 22.40 13.58
CA ILE A 124 13.27 22.36 13.09
C ILE A 124 12.30 22.34 14.29
N SER A 125 11.38 23.30 14.35
CA SER A 125 10.29 23.31 15.34
C SER A 125 9.35 22.11 15.16
N VAL A 126 8.75 21.64 16.26
CA VAL A 126 7.73 20.59 16.24
C VAL A 126 6.54 20.94 15.34
N ASP A 127 6.24 22.23 15.20
CA ASP A 127 5.16 22.73 14.34
C ASP A 127 5.41 22.47 12.85
N ASN A 128 6.64 22.13 12.47
CA ASN A 128 7.03 21.79 11.10
C ASN A 128 7.23 20.28 10.88
N VAL A 129 6.75 19.45 11.81
CA VAL A 129 6.66 17.99 11.66
C VAL A 129 5.25 17.61 11.25
N TRP A 130 5.09 17.27 9.97
CA TRP A 130 3.80 17.11 9.33
C TRP A 130 3.59 15.68 8.83
N GLY A 131 2.35 15.21 8.89
CA GLY A 131 1.91 14.09 8.09
C GLY A 131 1.87 14.48 6.63
N HIS A 132 1.92 13.50 5.72
CA HIS A 132 1.78 13.78 4.29
C HIS A 132 0.49 14.57 3.98
N ASP A 133 -0.61 14.22 4.64
CA ASP A 133 -1.91 14.89 4.58
C ASP A 133 -1.92 16.35 5.03
N GLU A 134 -0.96 16.76 5.85
CA GLU A 134 -0.86 18.13 6.35
C GLU A 134 -0.08 19.06 5.40
N PHE A 135 0.55 18.53 4.33
CA PHE A 135 1.25 19.37 3.34
C PHE A 135 0.28 20.03 2.35
N PRO A 136 0.58 21.26 1.88
CA PRO A 136 -0.23 21.94 0.86
C PRO A 136 -0.43 21.09 -0.39
N GLY A 137 -1.69 20.90 -0.80
CA GLY A 137 -2.07 20.07 -1.96
C GLY A 137 -2.28 18.59 -1.66
N TYR A 138 -2.06 18.15 -0.42
CA TYR A 138 -2.07 16.72 -0.06
C TYR A 138 -3.11 16.31 0.99
N ALA A 139 -4.00 17.22 1.42
CA ALA A 139 -5.04 16.95 2.41
C ALA A 139 -6.01 15.79 2.05
N TRP A 140 -6.10 15.43 0.76
CA TRP A 140 -6.88 14.30 0.28
C TRP A 140 -6.19 12.95 0.46
N LYS A 141 -4.86 12.93 0.64
CA LYS A 141 -4.10 11.69 0.84
C LYS A 141 -4.23 11.27 2.31
N PRO A 142 -4.64 10.04 2.62
CA PRO A 142 -4.85 9.62 4.00
C PRO A 142 -3.57 9.30 4.77
N CYS A 143 -2.40 9.52 4.19
CA CYS A 143 -1.08 9.26 4.75
C CYS A 143 -0.70 10.34 5.78
N PRO A 144 -0.15 9.99 6.96
CA PRO A 144 0.37 8.67 7.37
C PRO A 144 -0.66 7.74 8.05
N SER A 145 -1.94 8.12 8.11
CA SER A 145 -2.98 7.38 8.83
C SER A 145 -2.70 7.19 10.33
N ILE A 146 -2.02 8.16 10.95
CA ILE A 146 -1.82 8.25 12.40
C ILE A 146 -2.19 9.65 12.89
N ASN A 147 -2.44 9.82 14.19
CA ASN A 147 -2.70 11.13 14.77
C ASN A 147 -1.43 11.98 14.80
N MET A 148 -1.30 12.90 13.85
CA MET A 148 -0.12 13.78 13.77
C MET A 148 -0.05 14.80 14.90
N GLN A 149 -1.18 15.23 15.46
CA GLN A 149 -1.18 16.11 16.63
C GLN A 149 -0.58 15.39 17.85
N ASN A 150 -0.97 14.14 18.09
CA ASN A 150 -0.40 13.36 19.19
C ASN A 150 1.03 12.94 18.93
N PHE A 151 1.39 12.68 17.68
CA PHE A 151 2.79 12.49 17.30
C PHE A 151 3.63 13.70 17.69
N ARG A 152 3.19 14.93 17.35
CA ARG A 152 3.83 16.19 17.78
C ARG A 152 3.84 16.39 19.29
N ASN A 153 2.72 16.17 19.97
CA ASN A 153 2.63 16.26 21.44
C ASN A 153 3.63 15.32 22.14
N ARG A 154 3.91 14.15 21.56
CA ARG A 154 4.92 13.22 22.08
C ARG A 154 6.33 13.70 21.84
N LEU A 155 6.61 14.44 20.75
CA LEU A 155 7.93 14.99 20.49
C LEU A 155 8.36 16.02 21.54
N THR A 156 7.42 16.83 22.06
CA THR A 156 7.69 17.91 23.02
C THR A 156 7.92 17.45 24.46
N ARG A 157 7.42 16.27 24.86
CA ARG A 157 7.68 15.68 26.18
C ARG A 157 9.16 15.23 26.27
N ARG A 158 10.05 16.10 26.77
CA ARG A 158 11.48 15.78 27.01
C ARG A 158 11.61 14.65 28.02
N GLY A 159 12.34 13.59 27.68
CA GLY A 159 12.71 12.50 28.61
C GLY A 159 11.80 11.26 28.60
N GLY A 160 10.70 11.24 27.86
CA GLY A 160 9.86 10.04 27.76
C GLY A 160 10.45 9.01 26.80
N SER A 161 11.03 7.93 27.33
CA SER A 161 10.90 6.60 26.72
C SER A 161 9.42 6.41 26.32
N TYR A 162 9.13 5.59 25.32
CA TYR A 162 7.80 4.97 25.27
C TYR A 162 7.81 3.88 26.32
N GLU A 163 7.89 4.30 27.58
CA GLU A 163 6.97 3.74 28.52
C GLU A 163 5.60 4.03 27.89
N GLU A 164 4.73 3.01 27.84
CA GLU A 164 3.31 3.31 27.98
C GLU A 164 3.22 4.43 29.01
N ILE A 165 2.33 5.39 28.85
CA ILE A 165 1.99 6.15 30.05
C ILE A 165 1.70 5.04 31.08
N GLU A 166 2.56 4.86 32.09
CA GLU A 166 2.20 4.14 33.30
C GLU A 166 1.17 5.06 33.93
N VAL A 167 0.01 5.19 33.26
CA VAL A 167 -1.19 5.63 33.89
C VAL A 167 -1.42 4.48 34.83
N ASP A 168 -1.31 4.83 36.10
CA ASP A 168 -1.60 3.99 37.23
C ASP A 168 -2.59 2.91 36.83
N LYS A 169 -2.16 1.64 36.86
CA LYS A 169 -3.00 0.48 36.51
C LYS A 169 -4.15 0.30 37.51
N SER A 170 -4.41 1.28 38.37
CA SER A 170 -5.68 1.43 39.06
C SER A 170 -6.80 1.55 38.01
N PHE A 171 -7.31 0.41 37.58
CA PHE A 171 -8.64 0.32 37.01
C PHE A 171 -9.58 1.05 37.97
N THR A 172 -10.01 2.26 37.61
CA THR A 172 -11.09 2.92 38.35
C THR A 172 -12.32 2.08 38.10
N ASN A 173 -12.67 1.25 39.08
CA ASN A 173 -13.92 0.50 39.09
C ASN A 173 -15.04 1.50 39.38
N ASP A 174 -15.34 2.36 38.42
CA ASP A 174 -16.48 3.24 38.48
C ASP A 174 -17.39 2.85 37.32
N GLN A 175 -18.62 2.46 37.66
CA GLN A 175 -19.70 2.15 36.71
C GLN A 175 -20.16 3.38 35.90
N GLN A 176 -19.32 4.39 35.77
CA GLN A 176 -19.62 5.66 35.17
C GLN A 176 -19.06 5.67 33.74
N GLN A 177 -19.93 5.39 32.77
CA GLN A 177 -19.61 5.56 31.34
C GLN A 177 -19.22 7.02 31.08
N ARG A 178 -17.94 7.29 30.83
CA ARG A 178 -17.49 8.65 30.49
C ARG A 178 -18.07 9.10 29.17
N THR A 179 -18.47 10.36 29.09
CA THR A 179 -19.04 10.95 27.87
C THR A 179 -18.00 11.10 26.75
N ILE A 180 -16.73 11.24 27.10
CA ILE A 180 -15.59 11.40 26.19
C ILE A 180 -14.48 10.46 26.65
N LEU A 181 -13.89 9.68 25.73
CA LEU A 181 -12.66 8.92 25.97
C LEU A 181 -11.54 9.37 25.03
N SER A 182 -10.32 9.39 25.55
CA SER A 182 -9.12 9.80 24.86
C SER A 182 -7.88 9.15 25.47
N ILE A 183 -6.71 9.41 24.90
CA ILE A 183 -5.46 8.82 25.37
C ILE A 183 -5.20 9.05 26.87
N GLY A 184 -4.87 7.97 27.58
CA GLY A 184 -4.63 7.98 29.03
C GLY A 184 -5.83 7.56 29.86
N ASP A 185 -7.05 7.56 29.30
CA ASP A 185 -8.23 7.03 29.99
C ASP A 185 -8.09 5.53 30.26
N GLN A 186 -8.55 5.08 31.44
CA GLN A 186 -8.61 3.66 31.80
C GLN A 186 -9.95 3.27 32.41
N GLY A 187 -10.45 2.07 32.14
CA GLY A 187 -11.69 1.56 32.75
C GLY A 187 -12.45 0.55 31.90
N SER A 188 -13.59 0.08 32.42
CA SER A 188 -14.47 -0.86 31.69
C SER A 188 -15.08 -0.23 30.45
N ASP A 189 -15.38 1.07 30.47
CA ASP A 189 -15.89 1.84 29.32
C ASP A 189 -14.87 1.94 28.18
N VAL A 190 -13.57 2.02 28.49
CA VAL A 190 -12.51 1.90 27.47
C VAL A 190 -12.46 0.49 26.90
N LYS A 191 -12.56 -0.53 27.76
CA LYS A 191 -12.55 -1.94 27.33
C LYS A 191 -13.74 -2.28 26.43
N GLU A 192 -14.93 -1.73 26.72
CA GLU A 192 -16.12 -1.85 25.87
C GLU A 192 -15.87 -1.28 24.46
N ILE A 193 -15.25 -0.10 24.38
CA ILE A 193 -14.90 0.49 23.08
C ILE A 193 -13.83 -0.31 22.35
N GLN A 194 -12.80 -0.79 23.06
CA GLN A 194 -11.81 -1.68 22.47
C GLN A 194 -12.47 -2.96 21.94
N GLN A 195 -13.34 -3.62 22.70
CA GLN A 195 -14.08 -4.79 22.23
C GLN A 195 -14.89 -4.46 20.97
N ARG A 196 -15.60 -3.34 20.96
CA ARG A 196 -16.40 -2.93 19.81
C ARG A 196 -15.56 -2.65 18.57
N LEU A 197 -14.42 -1.97 18.73
CA LEU A 197 -13.48 -1.72 17.63
C LEU A 197 -12.87 -3.02 17.10
N ASP A 198 -12.60 -3.99 17.97
CA ASP A 198 -12.09 -5.31 17.59
C ASP A 198 -13.13 -6.12 16.82
N GLU A 199 -14.39 -6.15 17.29
CA GLU A 199 -15.54 -6.75 16.58
C GLU A 199 -15.74 -6.17 15.18
N LEU A 200 -15.48 -4.88 15.01
CA LEU A 200 -15.58 -4.16 13.74
C LEU A 200 -14.30 -4.26 12.87
N GLY A 201 -13.27 -4.99 13.33
CA GLY A 201 -12.03 -5.23 12.59
C GLY A 201 -11.00 -4.10 12.63
N PHE A 202 -11.19 -3.08 13.49
CA PHE A 202 -10.30 -1.93 13.59
C PHE A 202 -9.04 -2.19 14.42
N ASN A 203 -8.88 -3.35 15.07
CA ASN A 203 -7.66 -3.81 15.75
C ASN A 203 -7.09 -2.78 16.77
N PRO A 204 -7.75 -2.54 17.91
CA PRO A 204 -7.35 -1.52 18.90
C PRO A 204 -6.14 -1.89 19.76
N GLY A 205 -5.53 -3.05 19.52
CA GLY A 205 -4.50 -3.62 20.39
C GLY A 205 -5.12 -4.45 21.52
N PRO A 206 -4.42 -4.61 22.66
CA PRO A 206 -4.93 -5.37 23.79
C PRO A 206 -6.27 -4.81 24.31
N LEU A 207 -7.19 -5.71 24.67
CA LEU A 207 -8.49 -5.37 25.29
C LEU A 207 -8.32 -5.20 26.81
N ASP A 208 -7.37 -4.36 27.19
CA ASP A 208 -6.88 -4.18 28.55
C ASP A 208 -7.59 -3.04 29.30
N GLY A 209 -8.51 -2.33 28.65
CA GLY A 209 -9.20 -1.17 29.22
C GLY A 209 -8.30 0.06 29.37
N ILE A 210 -7.15 0.11 28.68
CA ILE A 210 -6.25 1.27 28.66
C ILE A 210 -6.32 1.94 27.30
N TYR A 211 -6.72 3.21 27.26
CA TYR A 211 -6.79 3.98 26.03
C TYR A 211 -5.38 4.42 25.63
N GLY A 212 -4.64 3.48 25.05
CA GLY A 212 -3.29 3.68 24.52
C GLY A 212 -3.29 4.15 23.07
N SER A 213 -2.10 4.31 22.49
CA SER A 213 -1.97 4.74 21.10
C SER A 213 -2.52 3.74 20.08
N GLN A 214 -2.56 2.45 20.40
CA GLN A 214 -3.14 1.44 19.50
C GLN A 214 -4.66 1.60 19.43
N THR A 215 -5.30 1.87 20.57
CA THR A 215 -6.73 2.15 20.66
C THR A 215 -7.07 3.46 19.96
N GLU A 216 -6.26 4.50 20.15
CA GLU A 216 -6.40 5.76 19.42
C GLU A 216 -6.30 5.57 17.89
N ASP A 217 -5.29 4.84 17.42
CA ASP A 217 -5.14 4.57 15.98
C ASP A 217 -6.37 3.82 15.43
N ALA A 218 -6.94 2.88 16.20
CA ALA A 218 -8.17 2.18 15.82
C ALA A 218 -9.39 3.10 15.79
N VAL A 219 -9.52 4.01 16.75
CA VAL A 219 -10.59 5.02 16.74
C VAL A 219 -10.45 5.93 15.53
N ILE A 220 -9.23 6.32 15.14
CA ILE A 220 -9.00 7.14 13.94
C ILE A 220 -9.39 6.40 12.67
N ARG A 221 -9.01 5.12 12.55
CA ARG A 221 -9.44 4.28 11.43
C ARG A 221 -10.97 4.21 11.37
N PHE A 222 -11.61 3.93 12.50
CA PHE A 222 -13.07 3.92 12.60
C PHE A 222 -13.70 5.25 12.19
N GLN A 223 -13.22 6.37 12.73
CA GLN A 223 -13.74 7.70 12.42
C GLN A 223 -13.64 8.03 10.92
N ARG A 224 -12.54 7.63 10.27
CA ARG A 224 -12.37 7.73 8.82
C ARG A 224 -13.39 6.87 8.06
N THR A 225 -13.54 5.60 8.44
CA THR A 225 -14.49 4.69 7.80
C THR A 225 -15.95 5.14 7.97
N ALA A 226 -16.27 5.71 9.14
CA ALA A 226 -17.57 6.30 9.44
C ALA A 226 -17.77 7.70 8.83
N ALA A 227 -16.76 8.26 8.17
CA ALA A 227 -16.78 9.62 7.59
C ALA A 227 -17.20 10.70 8.61
N ILE A 228 -16.72 10.59 9.85
CA ILE A 228 -16.92 11.57 10.91
C ILE A 228 -15.61 12.32 11.20
N LYS A 229 -15.65 13.27 12.14
CA LYS A 229 -14.46 14.01 12.57
C LYS A 229 -13.36 13.03 13.03
N VAL A 230 -12.16 13.20 12.47
CA VAL A 230 -11.00 12.34 12.73
C VAL A 230 -10.08 13.01 13.73
N ASP A 231 -10.32 12.81 15.02
CA ASP A 231 -9.53 13.39 16.11
C ASP A 231 -8.99 12.36 17.11
N GLY A 232 -9.34 11.08 16.94
CA GLY A 232 -8.94 10.01 17.86
C GLY A 232 -9.59 10.10 19.23
N VAL A 233 -10.69 10.83 19.36
CA VAL A 233 -11.46 10.99 20.60
C VAL A 233 -12.82 10.29 20.45
N VAL A 234 -13.19 9.47 21.43
CA VAL A 234 -14.51 8.82 21.45
C VAL A 234 -15.50 9.75 22.15
N GLY A 235 -16.01 10.72 21.40
CA GLY A 235 -17.12 11.59 21.82
C GLY A 235 -18.50 11.03 21.45
N PRO A 236 -19.59 11.80 21.69
CA PRO A 236 -20.96 11.35 21.42
C PRO A 236 -21.18 10.85 19.98
N GLN A 237 -20.65 11.56 18.98
CA GLN A 237 -20.78 11.16 17.57
C GLN A 237 -20.06 9.82 17.30
N THR A 238 -18.86 9.62 17.86
CA THR A 238 -18.11 8.38 17.68
C THR A 238 -18.80 7.20 18.37
N ARG A 239 -19.34 7.39 19.58
CA ARG A 239 -20.10 6.36 20.29
C ARG A 239 -21.35 5.94 19.51
N GLU A 240 -22.16 6.90 19.11
CA GLU A 240 -23.38 6.62 18.33
C GLU A 240 -23.06 5.86 17.04
N GLN A 241 -21.98 6.25 16.35
CA GLN A 241 -21.54 5.52 15.16
C GLN A 241 -21.07 4.12 15.53
N LEU A 242 -20.25 3.90 16.56
CA LEU A 242 -19.78 2.56 16.96
C LEU A 242 -20.95 1.61 17.26
N ASP A 243 -21.99 2.11 17.92
CA ASP A 243 -23.18 1.32 18.26
C ASP A 243 -23.97 0.90 17.02
N ARG A 244 -24.12 1.81 16.06
CA ARG A 244 -24.93 1.60 14.85
C ARG A 244 -24.14 1.08 13.65
N PHE A 245 -22.81 1.05 13.73
CA PHE A 245 -21.96 0.60 12.63
C PHE A 245 -22.15 -0.90 12.44
N GLU A 246 -22.84 -1.28 11.38
CA GLU A 246 -22.79 -2.63 10.84
C GLU A 246 -21.66 -2.68 9.81
N HIS A 247 -20.97 -3.82 9.69
CA HIS A 247 -19.87 -4.00 8.73
C HIS A 247 -20.31 -3.56 7.33
N LYS A 248 -19.90 -2.35 6.94
CA LYS A 248 -20.08 -1.78 5.61
C LYS A 248 -18.71 -1.61 4.98
N ASP A 249 -18.62 -2.13 3.76
CA ASP A 249 -17.43 -2.21 2.92
C ASP A 249 -16.60 -0.92 2.96
N GLU A 250 -15.31 -1.11 3.22
CA GLU A 250 -14.31 -0.06 3.33
C GLU A 250 -14.16 0.68 1.99
N ARG A 251 -14.34 2.00 2.04
CA ARG A 251 -14.04 2.90 0.93
C ARG A 251 -12.54 3.05 0.74
N GLU A 252 -12.16 3.25 -0.52
CA GLU A 252 -10.82 3.46 -1.02
C GLU A 252 -10.01 4.51 -0.26
N LEU A 253 -8.72 4.25 -0.12
CA LEU A 253 -7.75 5.20 0.36
C LEU A 253 -6.49 5.01 -0.51
N ALA A 254 -5.91 6.11 -1.01
CA ALA A 254 -4.76 6.11 -1.90
C ALA A 254 -3.44 5.74 -1.16
N SER A 255 -2.45 5.24 -1.91
CA SER A 255 -1.12 4.93 -1.37
C SER A 255 -0.22 6.18 -1.39
N PRO A 256 0.69 6.35 -0.41
CA PRO A 256 1.74 7.37 -0.39
C PRO A 256 2.75 7.22 -1.53
N THR A 257 2.83 6.05 -2.17
CA THR A 257 3.78 5.75 -3.25
C THR A 257 3.23 6.11 -4.65
N ASP A 258 2.05 6.72 -4.72
CA ASP A 258 1.37 7.15 -5.95
C ASP A 258 1.73 8.60 -6.35
N GLU A 259 2.99 9.03 -6.25
CA GLU A 259 3.42 10.42 -6.53
C GLU A 259 4.12 10.56 -7.89
N PRO A 260 3.48 11.03 -8.96
CA PRO A 260 4.22 11.46 -10.15
C PRO A 260 4.86 12.86 -9.95
N ASP A 261 6.02 13.05 -10.56
CA ASP A 261 6.72 14.33 -10.76
C ASP A 261 5.89 15.26 -11.68
N GLU A 262 6.07 16.58 -11.58
CA GLU A 262 5.21 17.64 -12.16
C GLU A 262 5.14 17.69 -13.71
N ASN A 263 5.60 16.67 -14.42
CA ASN A 263 5.60 16.68 -15.88
C ASN A 263 5.05 15.38 -16.50
N SER A 264 3.83 15.01 -16.10
CA SER A 264 3.07 14.00 -16.82
C SER A 264 1.60 14.40 -16.89
N THR A 265 1.21 14.92 -18.05
CA THR A 265 -0.18 15.15 -18.50
C THR A 265 -0.96 13.83 -18.67
N MET A 266 -0.69 12.83 -17.83
CA MET A 266 -1.12 11.43 -17.99
C MET A 266 -2.03 10.95 -16.84
N TYR A 267 -2.42 11.82 -15.91
CA TYR A 267 -3.22 11.45 -14.73
C TYR A 267 -4.42 12.37 -14.47
N GLU A 268 -4.99 12.98 -15.52
CA GLU A 268 -6.27 13.70 -15.40
C GLU A 268 -7.49 12.79 -15.57
N GLU A 269 -7.34 11.56 -16.06
CA GLU A 269 -8.44 10.61 -16.21
C GLU A 269 -8.10 9.26 -15.56
N GLU A 270 -9.03 8.74 -14.75
CA GLU A 270 -9.07 7.38 -14.18
C GLU A 270 -8.35 7.09 -12.84
N SER A 271 -8.92 7.61 -11.76
CA SER A 271 -8.71 7.09 -10.41
C SER A 271 -9.46 5.76 -10.23
N ARG A 272 -8.90 4.64 -10.72
CA ARG A 272 -9.47 3.28 -10.60
C ARG A 272 -9.33 2.72 -9.17
N ARG A 273 -10.38 2.06 -8.67
CA ARG A 273 -10.43 1.56 -7.28
C ARG A 273 -9.72 0.23 -7.05
N LEU A 274 -9.21 0.02 -5.83
CA LEU A 274 -8.60 -1.26 -5.42
C LEU A 274 -9.64 -2.38 -5.44
N LEU A 275 -9.36 -3.53 -6.04
CA LEU A 275 -10.24 -4.72 -6.00
C LEU A 275 -9.59 -5.87 -5.24
N ARG A 276 -10.33 -6.57 -4.38
CA ARG A 276 -9.81 -7.72 -3.60
C ARG A 276 -10.96 -8.60 -3.10
N LEU A 277 -10.64 -9.80 -2.62
CA LEU A 277 -11.63 -10.65 -1.98
C LEU A 277 -12.05 -10.04 -0.64
N LEU A 278 -13.32 -9.64 -0.56
CA LEU A 278 -13.95 -9.14 0.66
C LEU A 278 -15.19 -9.97 1.02
N ARG A 279 -15.72 -9.77 2.23
CA ARG A 279 -17.02 -10.27 2.65
C ARG A 279 -17.85 -9.08 3.18
N PRO A 280 -18.92 -8.66 2.46
CA PRO A 280 -19.38 -9.18 1.17
C PRO A 280 -18.39 -8.95 0.02
N MET A 281 -18.49 -9.77 -1.03
CA MET A 281 -17.58 -9.69 -2.18
C MET A 281 -17.74 -8.37 -2.93
N MET A 282 -16.63 -7.78 -3.36
CA MET A 282 -16.65 -6.58 -4.18
C MET A 282 -17.39 -6.85 -5.49
N ARG A 283 -18.14 -5.86 -5.99
CA ARG A 283 -18.93 -5.99 -7.21
C ARG A 283 -18.87 -4.76 -8.10
N GLY A 284 -18.94 -4.93 -9.42
CA GLY A 284 -18.97 -3.82 -10.37
C GLY A 284 -18.48 -4.18 -11.77
N GLU A 285 -18.59 -3.21 -12.69
CA GLU A 285 -18.05 -3.33 -14.06
C GLU A 285 -16.53 -3.41 -14.07
N ASP A 286 -15.86 -2.75 -13.12
CA ASP A 286 -14.42 -2.83 -12.93
C ASP A 286 -13.97 -4.23 -12.46
N VAL A 287 -14.76 -4.90 -11.61
CA VAL A 287 -14.53 -6.31 -11.26
C VAL A 287 -14.69 -7.19 -12.50
N ARG A 288 -15.70 -6.92 -13.34
CA ARG A 288 -15.91 -7.65 -14.60
C ARG A 288 -14.74 -7.45 -15.56
N GLU A 289 -14.26 -6.23 -15.70
CA GLU A 289 -13.08 -5.88 -16.51
C GLU A 289 -11.84 -6.65 -16.05
N VAL A 290 -11.58 -6.68 -14.73
CA VAL A 290 -10.49 -7.51 -14.20
C VAL A 290 -10.70 -8.97 -14.53
N GLN A 291 -11.90 -9.51 -14.27
CA GLN A 291 -12.21 -10.91 -14.51
C GLN A 291 -11.97 -11.30 -15.97
N GLU A 292 -12.35 -10.45 -16.92
CA GLU A 292 -12.08 -10.64 -18.34
C GLU A 292 -10.56 -10.66 -18.62
N LYS A 293 -9.83 -9.69 -18.07
CA LYS A 293 -8.37 -9.56 -18.27
C LYS A 293 -7.55 -10.67 -17.60
N VAL A 294 -7.97 -11.19 -16.45
CA VAL A 294 -7.28 -12.28 -15.74
C VAL A 294 -7.81 -13.68 -16.06
N GLY A 295 -8.84 -13.77 -16.91
CA GLY A 295 -9.46 -15.05 -17.29
C GLY A 295 -10.26 -15.74 -16.17
N ALA A 296 -10.88 -14.95 -15.29
CA ALA A 296 -11.89 -15.41 -14.34
C ALA A 296 -13.29 -15.41 -14.97
N VAL A 297 -14.30 -15.95 -14.28
CA VAL A 297 -15.70 -15.84 -14.71
C VAL A 297 -16.15 -14.38 -14.56
N PRO A 298 -16.64 -13.69 -15.62
CA PRO A 298 -16.97 -12.27 -15.59
C PRO A 298 -18.37 -12.01 -15.00
N ASP A 299 -18.63 -12.54 -13.80
CA ASP A 299 -19.90 -12.36 -13.08
C ASP A 299 -20.01 -11.01 -12.36
N GLY A 300 -18.95 -10.20 -12.39
CA GLY A 300 -18.86 -8.91 -11.70
C GLY A 300 -18.74 -9.04 -10.19
N LEU A 301 -18.38 -10.22 -9.64
CA LEU A 301 -18.18 -10.49 -8.22
C LEU A 301 -16.74 -10.94 -7.92
N TYR A 302 -16.04 -10.21 -7.06
CA TYR A 302 -14.65 -10.50 -6.70
C TYR A 302 -14.60 -11.61 -5.64
N GLY A 303 -14.82 -12.85 -6.09
CA GLY A 303 -14.78 -14.05 -5.27
C GLY A 303 -13.42 -14.74 -5.24
N PRO A 304 -13.31 -15.89 -4.52
CA PRO A 304 -12.06 -16.63 -4.40
C PRO A 304 -11.44 -17.07 -5.74
N GLU A 305 -12.26 -17.28 -6.78
CA GLU A 305 -11.74 -17.56 -8.12
C GLU A 305 -11.09 -16.32 -8.74
N THR A 306 -11.75 -15.15 -8.66
CA THR A 306 -11.20 -13.87 -9.12
C THR A 306 -9.88 -13.56 -8.41
N GLU A 307 -9.81 -13.74 -7.09
CA GLU A 307 -8.58 -13.56 -6.31
C GLU A 307 -7.45 -14.50 -6.77
N ARG A 308 -7.73 -15.80 -6.95
CA ARG A 308 -6.74 -16.76 -7.45
C ARG A 308 -6.21 -16.38 -8.84
N ARG A 309 -7.09 -15.88 -9.72
CA ARG A 309 -6.74 -15.44 -11.07
C ARG A 309 -5.90 -14.17 -11.06
N VAL A 310 -6.23 -13.23 -10.18
CA VAL A 310 -5.42 -12.03 -9.95
C VAL A 310 -4.05 -12.39 -9.38
N GLN A 311 -3.96 -13.33 -8.42
CA GLN A 311 -2.67 -13.82 -7.91
C GLN A 311 -1.84 -14.52 -8.99
N ALA A 312 -2.48 -15.30 -9.87
CA ALA A 312 -1.80 -15.93 -10.99
C ALA A 312 -1.25 -14.89 -11.98
N PHE A 313 -2.08 -13.90 -12.31
CA PHE A 313 -1.69 -12.76 -13.15
C PHE A 313 -0.54 -11.96 -12.53
N GLN A 314 -0.63 -11.60 -11.24
CA GLN A 314 0.43 -10.90 -10.52
C GLN A 314 1.76 -11.67 -10.54
N ARG A 315 1.70 -13.00 -10.39
CA ARG A 315 2.88 -13.87 -10.46
C ARG A 315 3.52 -13.84 -11.85
N ASP A 316 2.72 -13.88 -12.91
CA ASP A 316 3.18 -13.81 -14.30
C ASP A 316 3.78 -12.44 -14.64
N GLN A 317 3.19 -11.36 -14.13
CA GLN A 317 3.66 -9.99 -14.32
C GLN A 317 4.83 -9.61 -13.39
N ASN A 318 5.33 -10.55 -12.59
CA ASN A 318 6.42 -10.34 -11.62
C ASN A 318 6.18 -9.17 -10.66
N ILE A 319 4.92 -8.94 -10.28
CA ILE A 319 4.50 -7.97 -9.25
C ILE A 319 4.09 -8.69 -7.97
N LEU A 320 3.80 -7.95 -6.90
CA LEU A 320 3.43 -8.54 -5.60
C LEU A 320 2.20 -9.45 -5.75
N VAL A 321 2.33 -10.72 -5.33
CA VAL A 321 1.27 -11.72 -5.40
C VAL A 321 0.44 -11.67 -4.10
N ASP A 322 -0.54 -10.78 -4.06
CA ASP A 322 -1.40 -10.56 -2.90
C ASP A 322 -2.90 -10.72 -3.19
N GLY A 323 -3.29 -10.90 -4.46
CA GLY A 323 -4.69 -11.02 -4.87
C GLY A 323 -5.47 -9.72 -4.82
N ILE A 324 -4.77 -8.59 -4.70
CA ILE A 324 -5.34 -7.24 -4.70
C ILE A 324 -5.03 -6.57 -6.03
N VAL A 325 -6.06 -6.15 -6.75
CA VAL A 325 -5.94 -5.28 -7.92
C VAL A 325 -5.66 -3.87 -7.46
N GLY A 326 -4.40 -3.58 -7.15
CA GLY A 326 -3.90 -2.25 -6.84
C GLY A 326 -3.41 -1.49 -8.06
N PRO A 327 -2.91 -0.25 -7.93
CA PRO A 327 -2.40 0.53 -9.06
C PRO A 327 -1.36 -0.21 -9.92
N GLN A 328 -0.52 -1.06 -9.31
CA GLN A 328 0.41 -1.92 -10.05
C GLN A 328 -0.29 -2.97 -10.90
N THR A 329 -1.30 -3.63 -10.32
CA THR A 329 -2.10 -4.62 -11.03
C THR A 329 -2.97 -3.94 -12.08
N TRP A 330 -3.57 -2.78 -11.81
CA TRP A 330 -4.27 -1.96 -12.79
C TRP A 330 -3.37 -1.54 -13.94
N ARG A 331 -2.19 -0.96 -13.69
CA ARG A 331 -1.23 -0.66 -14.78
C ARG A 331 -0.84 -1.90 -15.56
N ALA A 332 -0.62 -3.03 -14.90
CA ALA A 332 -0.33 -4.28 -15.59
C ALA A 332 -1.53 -4.74 -16.45
N LEU A 333 -2.75 -4.59 -15.95
CA LEU A 333 -4.01 -4.88 -16.63
C LEU A 333 -4.33 -3.87 -17.75
N ASP A 334 -3.89 -2.62 -17.63
CA ASP A 334 -4.15 -1.53 -18.58
C ASP A 334 -3.12 -1.55 -19.70
N ARG A 335 -1.90 -2.04 -19.44
CA ARG A 335 -0.94 -2.43 -20.48
C ARG A 335 -1.48 -3.56 -21.37
N ILE A 336 -2.45 -4.35 -20.90
CA ILE A 336 -3.21 -5.28 -21.75
C ILE A 336 -4.13 -4.51 -22.72
N SER A 337 -4.60 -3.33 -22.35
CA SER A 337 -5.57 -2.51 -23.09
C SER A 337 -4.95 -1.46 -24.02
N GLU A 338 -3.75 -0.94 -23.73
CA GLU A 338 -3.16 0.18 -24.48
C GLU A 338 -2.51 -0.21 -25.80
N ASN A 339 -2.11 -1.48 -25.97
CA ASN A 339 -1.51 -1.97 -27.20
C ASN A 339 -2.37 -3.09 -27.79
N GLY A 340 -3.38 -2.70 -28.54
CA GLY A 340 -4.04 -3.62 -29.45
C GLY A 340 -3.00 -4.43 -30.23
N VAL A 341 -3.15 -5.74 -30.18
CA VAL A 341 -2.48 -6.75 -31.03
C VAL A 341 -1.04 -7.13 -30.61
N GLY A 342 -0.85 -7.70 -29.41
CA GLY A 342 0.44 -8.27 -28.98
C GLY A 342 0.30 -9.48 -28.05
N TYR A 343 1.35 -10.27 -27.86
CA TYR A 343 1.41 -11.45 -26.99
C TYR A 343 0.92 -11.14 -25.56
N GLU A 344 -0.25 -11.66 -25.18
CA GLU A 344 -0.97 -11.22 -23.96
C GLU A 344 -0.60 -12.02 -22.71
N ARG A 345 -0.20 -13.29 -22.85
CA ARG A 345 0.15 -14.22 -21.75
C ARG A 345 0.71 -15.55 -22.29
N LEU A 346 1.40 -16.31 -21.43
CA LEU A 346 1.86 -17.69 -21.72
C LEU A 346 0.68 -18.63 -21.93
N LEU A 347 0.55 -19.19 -23.14
CA LEU A 347 -0.49 -20.19 -23.43
C LEU A 347 0.10 -21.58 -23.34
N SER A 348 -0.46 -22.40 -22.45
CA SER A 348 -0.05 -23.78 -22.27
C SER A 348 -1.25 -24.64 -21.91
N ILE A 349 -1.09 -25.96 -21.98
CA ILE A 349 -2.08 -26.84 -21.41
C ILE A 349 -2.16 -26.62 -19.90
N GLN A 350 -3.37 -26.50 -19.37
CA GLN A 350 -3.64 -26.33 -17.93
C GLN A 350 -4.92 -27.10 -17.54
N SER A 351 -5.14 -27.30 -16.25
CA SER A 351 -6.39 -27.86 -15.73
C SER A 351 -7.05 -26.87 -14.74
N PRO A 352 -8.22 -26.28 -15.06
CA PRO A 352 -8.95 -26.41 -16.33
C PRO A 352 -8.21 -25.76 -17.51
N TYR A 353 -8.51 -26.20 -18.74
CA TYR A 353 -7.89 -25.64 -19.96
C TYR A 353 -8.05 -24.13 -20.03
N MET A 354 -6.98 -23.46 -20.43
CA MET A 354 -7.00 -22.03 -20.68
C MET A 354 -8.01 -21.72 -21.78
N ARG A 355 -8.66 -20.55 -21.70
CA ARG A 355 -9.66 -20.11 -22.68
C ARG A 355 -9.43 -18.66 -23.10
N GLY A 356 -9.68 -18.32 -24.36
CA GLY A 356 -9.57 -16.93 -24.81
C GLY A 356 -9.51 -16.71 -26.33
N GLN A 357 -9.56 -15.43 -26.73
CA GLN A 357 -9.44 -15.00 -28.13
C GLN A 357 -8.00 -15.14 -28.66
N ASP A 358 -7.01 -14.94 -27.79
CA ASP A 358 -5.60 -15.24 -27.99
C ASP A 358 -5.38 -16.71 -28.42
N ILE A 359 -6.05 -17.64 -27.76
CA ILE A 359 -6.00 -19.07 -28.08
C ILE A 359 -6.67 -19.35 -29.42
N ARG A 360 -7.84 -18.74 -29.70
CA ARG A 360 -8.48 -18.86 -31.03
C ARG A 360 -7.57 -18.37 -32.14
N ARG A 361 -6.81 -17.30 -31.89
CA ARG A 361 -5.89 -16.74 -32.88
C ARG A 361 -4.72 -17.68 -33.13
N VAL A 362 -4.08 -18.19 -32.09
CA VAL A 362 -3.04 -19.22 -32.21
C VAL A 362 -3.57 -20.45 -32.94
N GLN A 363 -4.77 -20.92 -32.60
CA GLN A 363 -5.40 -22.06 -33.26
C GLN A 363 -5.64 -21.81 -34.75
N ARG A 364 -6.08 -20.60 -35.15
CA ARG A 364 -6.22 -20.23 -36.58
C ARG A 364 -4.89 -20.24 -37.31
N GLU A 365 -3.86 -19.69 -36.68
CA GLU A 365 -2.52 -19.60 -37.28
C GLU A 365 -1.87 -20.99 -37.42
N LEU A 366 -2.11 -21.86 -36.45
CA LEU A 366 -1.70 -23.26 -36.49
C LEU A 366 -2.57 -24.14 -37.40
N GLY A 367 -3.61 -23.58 -38.03
CA GLY A 367 -4.49 -24.33 -38.94
C GLY A 367 -5.37 -25.39 -38.26
N ILE A 368 -5.68 -25.24 -36.97
CA ILE A 368 -6.53 -26.14 -36.20
C ILE A 368 -7.87 -25.49 -35.82
N THR A 369 -8.81 -26.28 -35.31
CA THR A 369 -10.13 -25.77 -34.87
C THR A 369 -9.98 -24.70 -33.80
N ALA A 370 -10.47 -23.49 -34.11
CA ALA A 370 -10.36 -22.33 -33.25
C ALA A 370 -11.50 -22.25 -32.21
N ASP A 371 -11.60 -23.25 -31.33
CA ASP A 371 -12.59 -23.31 -30.25
C ASP A 371 -12.27 -22.39 -29.07
N GLY A 372 -11.04 -21.89 -29.00
CA GLY A 372 -10.54 -21.01 -27.96
C GLY A 372 -10.19 -21.72 -26.66
N LEU A 373 -10.01 -23.04 -26.69
CA LEU A 373 -9.57 -23.86 -25.55
C LEU A 373 -8.15 -24.37 -25.78
N PHE A 374 -7.22 -24.07 -24.88
CA PHE A 374 -5.86 -24.61 -24.95
C PHE A 374 -5.83 -26.02 -24.35
N GLY A 375 -6.36 -26.99 -25.10
CA GLY A 375 -6.37 -28.41 -24.76
C GLY A 375 -5.24 -29.21 -25.42
N PRO A 376 -5.23 -30.56 -25.27
CA PRO A 376 -4.19 -31.43 -25.81
C PRO A 376 -3.95 -31.27 -27.31
N GLN A 377 -4.99 -30.98 -28.09
CA GLN A 377 -4.88 -30.72 -29.53
C GLN A 377 -4.10 -29.43 -29.83
N THR A 378 -4.35 -28.36 -29.06
CA THR A 378 -3.64 -27.09 -29.22
C THR A 378 -2.19 -27.20 -28.75
N GLU A 379 -1.93 -27.87 -27.63
CA GLU A 379 -0.56 -28.13 -27.17
C GLU A 379 0.23 -28.94 -28.20
N THR A 380 -0.37 -29.99 -28.78
CA THR A 380 0.27 -30.81 -29.82
C THR A 380 0.65 -29.95 -31.04
N ALA A 381 -0.28 -29.13 -31.54
CA ALA A 381 -0.04 -28.24 -32.66
C ALA A 381 1.06 -27.20 -32.38
N VAL A 382 1.12 -26.67 -31.15
CA VAL A 382 2.19 -25.75 -30.72
C VAL A 382 3.55 -26.45 -30.72
N ARG A 383 3.64 -27.69 -30.21
CA ARG A 383 4.90 -28.46 -30.23
C ARG A 383 5.34 -28.76 -31.66
N ASP A 384 4.42 -29.08 -32.55
CA ASP A 384 4.72 -29.34 -33.96
C ASP A 384 5.25 -28.09 -34.67
N PHE A 385 4.61 -26.94 -34.43
CA PHE A 385 5.08 -25.65 -34.92
C PHE A 385 6.47 -25.29 -34.38
N GLN A 386 6.70 -25.43 -33.08
CA GLN A 386 8.01 -25.15 -32.48
C GLN A 386 9.13 -26.01 -33.09
N ARG A 387 8.85 -27.29 -33.38
CA ARG A 387 9.80 -28.17 -34.08
C ARG A 387 10.11 -27.66 -35.48
N ALA A 388 9.08 -27.27 -36.23
CA ALA A 388 9.24 -26.75 -37.59
C ALA A 388 10.06 -25.45 -37.63
N GLU A 389 9.85 -24.57 -36.65
CA GLU A 389 10.51 -23.27 -36.54
C GLU A 389 11.92 -23.31 -35.94
N GLY A 390 12.38 -24.48 -35.49
CA GLY A 390 13.69 -24.67 -34.87
C GLY A 390 13.85 -23.92 -33.55
N ILE A 391 12.75 -23.74 -32.79
CA ILE A 391 12.75 -23.15 -31.45
C ILE A 391 12.50 -24.23 -30.39
N THR A 392 12.62 -23.86 -29.11
CA THR A 392 12.41 -24.78 -27.98
C THR A 392 11.03 -25.44 -28.07
N VAL A 393 10.99 -26.78 -28.01
CA VAL A 393 9.78 -27.60 -28.17
C VAL A 393 9.17 -27.93 -26.81
N ASP A 394 8.56 -26.95 -26.18
CA ASP A 394 8.00 -27.06 -24.83
C ASP A 394 6.46 -27.12 -24.81
N GLY A 395 5.79 -26.89 -25.93
CA GLY A 395 4.33 -26.88 -26.05
C GLY A 395 3.68 -25.62 -25.47
N ILE A 396 4.49 -24.61 -25.16
CA ILE A 396 4.08 -23.35 -24.57
C ILE A 396 4.19 -22.27 -25.64
N VAL A 397 3.11 -21.53 -25.86
CA VAL A 397 3.18 -20.30 -26.65
C VAL A 397 3.81 -19.23 -25.77
N GLY A 398 5.14 -19.20 -25.78
CA GLY A 398 6.02 -18.17 -25.20
C GLY A 398 6.15 -16.92 -26.09
N PRO A 399 6.84 -15.86 -25.65
CA PRO A 399 7.15 -14.70 -26.49
C PRO A 399 7.83 -15.10 -27.81
N GLN A 400 8.71 -16.10 -27.76
CA GLN A 400 9.45 -16.59 -28.92
C GLN A 400 8.55 -17.35 -29.90
N THR A 401 7.64 -18.20 -29.41
CA THR A 401 6.67 -18.93 -30.23
C THR A 401 5.62 -17.97 -30.81
N TRP A 402 5.15 -17.01 -30.03
CA TRP A 402 4.22 -15.99 -30.51
C TRP A 402 4.83 -15.10 -31.58
N ALA A 403 6.08 -14.67 -31.39
CA ALA A 403 6.78 -13.90 -32.41
C ALA A 403 6.91 -14.66 -33.74
N ARG A 404 7.09 -15.99 -33.70
CA ARG A 404 7.13 -16.81 -34.93
C ARG A 404 5.75 -17.04 -35.56
N LEU A 405 4.68 -17.05 -34.76
CA LEU A 405 3.32 -17.22 -35.27
C LEU A 405 2.80 -15.96 -35.97
N PHE A 406 3.23 -14.76 -35.56
CA PHE A 406 2.59 -13.51 -35.97
C PHE A 406 3.54 -12.41 -36.49
N GLN A 407 4.78 -12.77 -36.84
CA GLN A 407 5.66 -11.97 -37.71
C GLN A 407 5.65 -12.55 -39.12
#